data_AF-A0A0Q4GAE8-F1
#
_entry.id   AF-A0A0Q4GAE8-F1
#
_cell.length_a   1.000
_cell.length_b   1.000
_cell.length_c   1.000
_cell.angle_alpha   90.00
_cell.angle_beta   90.00
_cell.angle_gamma   90.00
#
_symmetry.space_group_name_H-M   'P 1'
#
loop_
_entity.id
_entity.type
_entity.pdbx_description
1 polymer ?
#
loop_
_entity_poly.entity_id
_entity_poly.type
_entity_poly.pdbx_seq_one_letter_code
_entity_poly.pdbx_strand_id
1 'polypeptide(L)' 'MLRSIKARKGWTARAPDEDFAGAAEEWNKWFDADPSARQGAKMPVRIAGMKVPIAMIAEA' A
#
# COMPACT_ATOMS: atom_id res chain seq x y z
N MET A 1 28.09 16.72 -3.39
CA MET A 1 27.20 16.70 -4.56
C MET A 1 26.01 15.79 -4.26
N LEU A 2 24.98 16.30 -3.56
CA LEU A 2 23.78 15.53 -3.22
C LEU A 2 22.90 15.41 -4.46
N ARG A 3 22.75 14.20 -5.01
CA ARG A 3 21.80 13.93 -6.10
C ARG A 3 20.42 13.74 -5.50
N SER A 4 19.57 14.74 -5.74
CA SER A 4 18.10 14.72 -5.82
C SER A 4 17.42 13.44 -5.32
N ILE A 5 16.87 13.49 -4.10
CA ILE A 5 15.87 12.56 -3.60
C ILE A 5 14.56 12.97 -4.27
N LYS A 6 14.27 12.42 -5.45
CA LYS A 6 12.95 12.52 -6.08
C LYS A 6 11.97 11.79 -5.16
N ALA A 7 11.23 12.55 -4.35
CA ALA A 7 10.18 12.03 -3.47
C ALA A 7 9.18 11.23 -4.33
N ARG A 8 9.30 9.90 -4.31
CA ARG A 8 8.28 9.01 -4.85
C ARG A 8 7.15 9.01 -3.83
N LYS A 9 6.00 9.61 -4.17
CA LYS A 9 4.74 9.49 -3.40
C LYS A 9 4.51 7.99 -3.16
N GLY A 10 4.87 7.55 -1.97
CA GLY A 10 4.74 6.17 -1.53
C GLY A 10 3.45 6.03 -0.76
N TRP A 11 2.76 4.93 -0.98
CA TRP A 11 1.52 4.66 -0.30
C TRP A 11 1.58 3.41 0.57
N THR A 12 1.02 3.45 1.79
CA THR A 12 1.19 2.39 2.80
C THR A 12 -0.08 1.56 2.99
N ALA A 13 -0.05 0.31 2.56
CA ALA A 13 -1.04 -0.70 2.94
C ALA A 13 -0.62 -1.32 4.27
N ARG A 14 -1.57 -1.50 5.21
CA ARG A 14 -1.23 -2.02 6.53
C ARG A 14 -2.09 -3.26 6.85
N ALA A 15 -1.48 -4.42 7.09
CA ALA A 15 -2.23 -5.66 7.36
C ALA A 15 -2.04 -6.11 8.83
N PRO A 16 -3.11 -6.60 9.50
CA PRO A 16 -3.07 -7.09 10.88
C PRO A 16 -2.69 -8.58 10.98
N ASP A 17 -2.80 -9.37 9.91
CA ASP A 17 -2.21 -10.70 9.73
C ASP A 17 -1.43 -10.73 8.41
N GLU A 18 -0.50 -11.67 8.29
CA GLU A 18 0.49 -11.82 7.21
C GLU A 18 -0.09 -12.10 5.81
N ASP A 19 -1.39 -11.91 5.61
CA ASP A 19 -2.08 -12.15 4.33
C ASP A 19 -1.96 -10.96 3.37
N PHE A 20 -0.71 -10.61 3.04
CA PHE A 20 -0.42 -9.63 2.00
C PHE A 20 -0.63 -10.21 0.59
N ALA A 21 -0.71 -11.53 0.45
CA ALA A 21 -0.86 -12.20 -0.84
C ALA A 21 -2.23 -11.93 -1.46
N GLY A 22 -3.32 -12.20 -0.74
CA GLY A 22 -4.68 -11.94 -1.24
C GLY A 22 -4.92 -10.45 -1.51
N ALA A 23 -4.39 -9.58 -0.66
CA ALA A 23 -4.46 -8.13 -0.87
C ALA A 23 -3.66 -7.67 -2.10
N ALA A 24 -2.52 -8.31 -2.40
CA ALA A 24 -1.72 -7.98 -3.57
C ALA A 24 -2.39 -8.42 -4.89
N GLU A 25 -3.04 -9.58 -4.90
CA GLU A 25 -3.79 -10.08 -6.06
C GLU A 25 -4.95 -9.15 -6.41
N GLU A 26 -5.77 -8.80 -5.41
CA GLU A 26 -6.89 -7.87 -5.61
C GLU A 26 -6.40 -6.48 -6.04
N TRP A 27 -5.29 -6.02 -5.46
CA TRP A 27 -4.72 -4.75 -5.87
C TRP A 27 -4.31 -4.75 -7.35
N ASN A 28 -3.66 -5.81 -7.83
CA ASN A 28 -3.21 -5.88 -9.22
C ASN A 28 -4.40 -5.87 -10.19
N LYS A 29 -5.55 -6.43 -9.80
CA LYS A 29 -6.79 -6.32 -10.59
C LYS A 29 -7.28 -4.87 -10.71
N TRP A 30 -7.08 -4.04 -9.68
CA TRP A 30 -7.49 -2.63 -9.71
C TRP A 30 -6.52 -1.74 -10.49
N PHE A 31 -5.24 -2.11 -10.56
CA PHE A 31 -4.18 -1.31 -11.17
C PHE A 31 -3.32 -2.15 -12.14
N ASP A 32 -3.94 -2.59 -13.24
CA ASP A 32 -3.33 -3.51 -14.21
C ASP A 32 -2.29 -2.82 -15.14
N ALA A 33 -2.45 -1.53 -15.44
CA ALA A 33 -1.62 -0.82 -16.42
C ALA A 33 -0.55 0.11 -15.83
N ASP A 34 -0.81 0.76 -14.69
CA ASP A 34 0.15 1.66 -14.03
C ASP A 34 0.07 1.49 -12.50
N PRO A 35 0.76 0.48 -11.95
CA PRO A 35 0.70 0.20 -10.53
C PRO A 35 1.43 1.30 -9.74
N SER A 36 0.68 2.00 -8.90
CA SER A 36 1.25 3.01 -7.99
C SER A 36 2.34 2.42 -7.09
N ALA A 37 3.29 3.25 -6.66
CA ALA A 37 4.30 2.85 -5.68
C ALA A 37 3.64 2.39 -4.37
N ARG A 38 3.94 1.16 -3.95
CA ARG A 38 3.35 0.51 -2.76
C ARG A 38 4.39 0.25 -1.68
N GLN A 39 3.98 0.40 -0.44
CA GLN A 39 4.70 -0.03 0.74
C GLN A 39 3.73 -0.82 1.64
N GLY A 40 4.16 -2.01 2.07
CA GLY A 40 3.45 -2.78 3.09
C GLY A 40 3.99 -2.45 4.48
N ALA A 41 3.12 -2.38 5.49
CA ALA A 41 3.50 -2.29 6.89
C ALA A 41 2.64 -3.21 7.76
N LYS A 42 3.22 -3.77 8.84
CA LYS A 42 2.42 -4.49 9.84
C LYS A 42 1.79 -3.50 10.80
N MET A 43 0.49 -3.64 11.09
CA MET A 43 -0.14 -2.83 12.15
C MET A 43 0.11 -3.45 13.52
N PRO A 44 0.54 -2.69 14.53
CA PRO A 44 0.61 -3.21 15.89
C PRO A 44 -0.76 -3.34 16.57
N VAL A 45 -1.82 -2.75 16.00
CA VAL A 45 -3.18 -2.78 16.55
C VAL A 45 -4.13 -3.57 15.64
N ARG A 46 -5.03 -4.33 16.26
CA ARG A 46 -6.06 -5.10 15.56
C ARG A 46 -7.41 -4.49 15.81
N ILE A 47 -8.11 -4.10 14.74
CA ILE A 47 -9.48 -3.57 14.81
C ILE A 47 -10.43 -4.68 14.37
N ALA A 48 -11.43 -4.99 15.19
CA ALA A 48 -12.37 -6.07 14.91
C ALA A 48 -13.06 -5.86 13.55
N GLY A 49 -13.08 -6.91 12.73
CA GLY A 49 -13.68 -6.89 11.39
C GLY A 49 -12.84 -6.20 10.29
N MET A 50 -11.74 -5.52 10.63
CA MET A 50 -10.90 -4.84 9.65
C MET A 50 -9.86 -5.80 9.05
N LYS A 51 -9.90 -5.96 7.72
CA LYS A 51 -8.99 -6.83 6.98
C LYS A 51 -7.68 -6.15 6.61
N VAL A 52 -7.72 -5.11 5.76
CA VAL A 52 -6.53 -4.37 5.31
C VAL A 52 -6.89 -2.89 5.12
N PRO A 53 -6.41 -1.97 5.97
CA PRO A 53 -6.49 -0.53 5.71
C PRO A 53 -5.58 -0.06 4.56
N ILE A 54 -6.14 0.88 3.80
CA ILE A 54 -5.69 1.42 2.51
C ILE A 54 -5.93 2.94 2.56
N ALA A 55 -4.90 3.81 2.56
CA ALA A 55 -5.01 5.30 2.55
C ALA A 55 -4.56 6.14 1.29
N MET A 56 -5.02 5.95 0.04
CA MET A 56 -4.28 6.39 -1.20
C MET A 56 -4.02 7.90 -1.39
N ILE A 57 -2.95 8.25 -2.13
CA ILE A 57 -2.71 9.62 -2.64
C ILE A 57 -2.76 9.60 -4.18
N ALA A 58 -3.63 10.40 -4.76
CA ALA A 58 -3.76 10.60 -6.21
C ALA A 58 -3.60 12.08 -6.59
N GLU A 59 -3.37 12.33 -7.88
CA GLU A 59 -3.46 13.66 -8.51
C GLU A 59 -4.65 13.63 -9.49
N ALA A 60 -5.33 14.77 -9.66
CA ALA A 60 -6.56 14.89 -10.44
C ALA A 60 -6.30 15.26 -11.91
#